data_AF-A0A1G0G6D3-F1
#
_entry.id   AF-A0A1G0G6D3-F1
#
_cell.length_a   1.000
_cell.length_b   1.000
_cell.length_c   1.000
_cell.angle_alpha   90.00
_cell.angle_beta   90.00
_cell.angle_gamma   90.00
#
_symmetry.space_group_name_H-M   'P 1'
#
loop_
_entity.id
_entity.type
_entity.pdbx_description
1 polymer ?
#
loop_
_entity_poly.entity_id
_entity_poly.type
_entity_poly.pdbx_seq_one_letter_code
_entity_poly.pdbx_strand_id
1 'polypeptide(L)'
;MITLPDHFASTYTKMLLEEWTVIHDIIQEETIWIKDTLQQSTSESPLPSMLNNQQINDVFNGPFQHFFKSHLKAFAALSKIETALTISKEDFFKESEHGDKTLGIPESFLEHTEFSTLKELRNNLETITKKHHAQWKSEIQKWTEILLQKFKKNNINLSDLELQDFSLNQPLSEINDRFINLKIPEPKLPKSPFNFQHYFILKITMAAHSAFNRMQQSKTENEIIDTAVSAMQTSLKSIHQAEKTLIATQEKAVNELMLPMTFEN
;
A
#
# COMPACT_ATOMS: atom_id res chain seq x y z
N MET A 1 -16.66 8.95 -8.15
CA MET A 1 -15.30 9.23 -7.71
C MET A 1 -15.19 8.82 -6.26
N ILE A 2 -14.38 7.81 -5.96
CA ILE A 2 -13.95 7.54 -4.59
C ILE A 2 -13.22 8.79 -4.13
N THR A 3 -13.88 9.61 -3.31
CA THR A 3 -13.27 10.81 -2.75
C THR A 3 -12.26 10.35 -1.71
N LEU A 4 -11.00 10.46 -2.07
CA LEU A 4 -9.89 10.11 -1.20
C LEU A 4 -9.37 11.39 -0.52
N PRO A 5 -8.97 11.30 0.75
CA PRO A 5 -8.26 12.41 1.37
C PRO A 5 -6.92 12.60 0.66
N ASP A 6 -6.60 13.86 0.34
CA ASP A 6 -5.28 14.23 -0.16
C ASP A 6 -4.26 14.15 0.96
N HIS A 7 -3.30 13.23 0.82
CA HIS A 7 -2.12 13.14 1.67
C HIS A 7 -1.02 14.00 1.07
N PHE A 8 -0.94 15.24 1.53
CA PHE A 8 0.20 16.08 1.23
C PHE A 8 1.40 15.66 2.12
N ALA A 9 2.45 15.15 1.49
CA ALA A 9 3.73 14.94 2.16
C ALA A 9 4.66 16.12 1.88
N SER A 10 5.24 16.67 2.96
CA SER A 10 6.28 17.68 2.85
C SER A 10 7.51 17.14 2.11
N THR A 11 8.37 18.02 1.58
CA THR A 11 9.63 17.63 0.95
C THR A 11 10.51 16.80 1.90
N TYR A 12 10.55 17.17 3.19
CA TYR A 12 11.29 16.42 4.22
C TYR A 12 10.75 15.01 4.40
N THR A 13 9.43 14.84 4.40
CA THR A 13 8.81 13.51 4.47
C THR A 13 9.19 12.66 3.26
N LYS A 14 9.25 13.25 2.06
CA LYS A 14 9.67 12.54 0.85
C LYS A 14 11.14 12.14 0.91
N MET A 15 12.01 13.01 1.41
CA MET A 15 13.42 12.69 1.62
C MET A 15 13.60 11.53 2.61
N LEU A 16 12.86 11.51 3.73
CA LEU A 16 12.89 10.40 4.68
C LEU A 16 12.45 9.07 4.04
N LEU A 17 11.48 9.11 3.12
CA LEU A 17 11.06 7.93 2.37
C LEU A 17 12.14 7.48 1.38
N GLU A 18 12.82 8.41 0.70
CA GLU A 18 13.94 8.11 -0.19
C GLU A 18 15.13 7.47 0.55
N GLU A 19 15.43 7.93 1.77
CA GLU A 19 16.48 7.35 2.62
C GLU A 19 16.16 5.90 3.05
N TRP A 20 14.89 5.51 3.02
CA TRP A 20 14.47 4.14 3.25
C TRP A 20 14.22 3.41 1.93
N THR A 21 15.31 3.05 1.25
CA THR A 21 15.31 2.38 -0.06
C THR A 21 14.29 1.24 -0.18
N VAL A 22 14.19 0.39 0.85
CA VAL A 22 13.23 -0.73 0.86
C VAL A 22 11.78 -0.27 0.71
N ILE A 23 11.34 0.73 1.48
CA ILE A 23 9.94 1.20 1.37
C ILE A 23 9.75 2.00 0.08
N HIS A 24 10.75 2.79 -0.31
CA HIS A 24 10.72 3.56 -1.54
C HIS A 24 10.50 2.64 -2.76
N ASP A 25 11.29 1.57 -2.87
CA ASP A 25 11.19 0.62 -3.98
C ASP A 25 9.83 -0.08 -4.00
N ILE A 26 9.30 -0.43 -2.82
CA ILE A 26 7.96 -1.02 -2.71
C ILE A 26 6.88 0.00 -3.11
N ILE A 27 7.00 1.27 -2.72
CA ILE A 27 6.07 2.31 -3.15
C ILE A 27 6.12 2.43 -4.66
N GLN A 28 7.30 2.51 -5.26
CA GLN A 28 7.44 2.60 -6.71
C GLN A 28 6.78 1.39 -7.40
N GLU A 29 7.06 0.18 -6.94
CA GLU A 29 6.50 -1.05 -7.51
C GLU A 29 4.96 -1.08 -7.43
N GLU A 30 4.38 -0.68 -6.29
CA GLU A 30 2.93 -0.79 -6.08
C GLU A 30 2.12 0.41 -6.59
N THR A 31 2.79 1.47 -7.05
CA THR A 31 2.15 2.72 -7.54
C THR A 31 2.47 3.05 -8.99
N ILE A 32 3.35 2.30 -9.64
CA ILE A 32 3.60 2.48 -11.06
C ILE A 32 2.36 2.06 -11.85
N TRP A 33 1.97 2.87 -12.84
CA TRP A 33 0.82 2.53 -13.66
C TRP A 33 1.17 1.43 -14.66
N ILE A 34 0.19 0.61 -15.03
CA ILE A 34 0.42 -0.48 -16.00
C ILE A 34 0.89 0.07 -17.35
N LYS A 35 0.31 1.18 -17.80
CA LYS A 35 0.71 1.81 -19.08
C LYS A 35 2.20 2.17 -19.09
N ASP A 36 2.76 2.54 -17.94
CA ASP A 36 4.15 2.96 -17.79
C ASP A 36 5.07 1.74 -17.68
N THR A 37 4.65 0.66 -17.02
CA THR A 37 5.42 -0.61 -16.97
C THR A 37 5.50 -1.30 -18.33
N LEU A 38 4.45 -1.23 -19.15
CA LEU A 38 4.48 -1.77 -20.52
C LEU A 38 5.41 -0.96 -21.44
N GLN A 39 5.51 0.36 -21.25
CA GLN A 39 6.36 1.25 -22.04
C GLN A 39 7.84 1.26 -21.59
N GLN A 40 8.12 0.97 -20.32
CA GLN A 40 9.49 0.90 -19.78
C GLN A 40 10.29 -0.30 -20.31
N SER A 41 9.65 -1.31 -20.90
CA SER A 41 10.35 -2.41 -21.58
C SER A 41 11.20 -1.95 -22.79
N THR A 42 11.10 -0.68 -23.20
CA THR A 42 11.79 -0.10 -24.37
C THR A 42 12.76 1.06 -24.08
N SER A 43 12.90 1.53 -22.83
CA SER A 43 13.71 2.72 -22.53
C SER A 43 14.48 2.58 -21.21
N GLU A 44 15.73 3.06 -21.19
CA GLU A 44 16.66 3.04 -20.04
C GLU A 44 15.98 3.41 -18.71
N SER A 45 16.31 2.63 -17.66
CA SER A 45 15.76 2.80 -16.31
C SER A 45 15.83 4.26 -15.86
N PRO A 46 14.69 4.90 -15.52
CA PRO A 46 14.74 6.25 -15.01
C PRO A 46 15.44 6.23 -13.66
N LEU A 47 16.32 7.21 -13.44
CA LEU A 47 16.88 7.55 -12.14
C LEU A 47 15.78 7.53 -11.07
N PRO A 48 16.07 7.10 -9.82
CA PRO A 48 15.10 7.15 -8.75
C PRO A 48 14.65 8.60 -8.57
N SER A 49 13.43 8.89 -9.00
CA SER A 49 12.82 10.21 -8.85
C SER A 49 12.08 10.26 -7.52
N MET A 50 12.23 11.37 -6.79
CA MET A 50 11.40 11.70 -5.63
C MET A 50 9.95 11.25 -5.81
N LEU A 51 9.42 10.58 -4.80
CA LEU A 51 8.03 10.14 -4.78
C LEU A 51 7.11 11.36 -4.98
N ASN A 52 6.26 11.27 -6.00
CA ASN A 52 5.28 12.32 -6.29
C ASN A 52 4.06 12.19 -5.34
N ASN A 53 3.23 13.23 -5.28
CA ASN A 53 2.06 13.22 -4.38
C ASN A 53 1.04 12.15 -4.74
N GLN A 54 0.96 11.77 -6.03
CA GLN A 54 0.04 10.73 -6.48
C GLN A 54 0.42 9.36 -5.91
N GLN A 55 1.70 9.00 -5.96
CA GLN A 55 2.22 7.76 -5.38
C GLN A 55 1.96 7.70 -3.88
N ILE A 56 2.15 8.82 -3.18
CA ILE A 56 1.86 8.94 -1.75
C ILE A 56 0.37 8.78 -1.46
N ASN A 57 -0.49 9.40 -2.26
CA ASN A 57 -1.93 9.22 -2.18
C ASN A 57 -2.33 7.76 -2.39
N ASP A 58 -1.78 7.09 -3.41
CA ASP A 58 -2.06 5.68 -3.70
C ASP A 58 -1.59 4.75 -2.58
N VAL A 59 -0.47 5.05 -1.93
CA VAL A 59 0.03 4.34 -0.76
C VAL A 59 -0.93 4.42 0.43
N PHE A 60 -1.41 5.63 0.76
CA PHE A 60 -2.20 5.84 1.97
C PHE A 60 -3.70 5.59 1.80
N ASN A 61 -4.18 5.56 0.56
CA ASN A 61 -5.59 5.38 0.22
C ASN A 61 -5.88 4.07 -0.55
N GLY A 62 -4.85 3.41 -1.08
CA GLY A 62 -4.97 2.14 -1.77
C GLY A 62 -5.19 0.95 -0.84
N PRO A 63 -5.32 -0.27 -1.41
CA PRO A 63 -5.60 -1.46 -0.61
C PRO A 63 -4.44 -1.85 0.32
N PHE A 64 -3.21 -1.44 -0.02
CA PHE A 64 -2.00 -1.65 0.80
C PHE A 64 -1.84 -0.67 1.97
N GLN A 65 -2.78 0.24 2.20
CA GLN A 65 -2.60 1.32 3.19
C GLN A 65 -2.17 0.84 4.59
N HIS A 66 -2.66 -0.32 5.05
CA HIS A 66 -2.32 -0.88 6.36
C HIS A 66 -0.86 -1.37 6.41
N PHE A 67 -0.40 -2.00 5.33
CA PHE A 67 1.00 -2.39 5.17
C PHE A 67 1.90 -1.15 5.27
N PHE A 68 1.64 -0.11 4.48
CA PHE A 68 2.49 1.08 4.51
C PHE A 68 2.41 1.83 5.84
N LYS A 69 1.21 2.06 6.39
CA LYS A 69 1.03 2.79 7.66
C LYS A 69 1.78 2.15 8.83
N SER A 70 1.72 0.82 8.96
CA SER A 70 2.38 0.10 10.07
C SER A 70 3.91 0.22 9.99
N HIS A 71 4.49 -0.02 8.82
CA HIS A 71 5.95 0.04 8.63
C HIS A 71 6.48 1.47 8.66
N LEU A 72 5.77 2.43 8.05
CA LEU A 72 6.15 3.85 8.08
C LEU A 72 6.09 4.43 9.50
N LYS A 73 5.11 4.02 10.31
CA LYS A 73 5.02 4.42 11.72
C LYS A 73 6.22 3.92 12.52
N ALA A 74 6.61 2.66 12.32
CA ALA A 74 7.78 2.08 12.99
C ALA A 74 9.08 2.79 12.58
N PHE A 75 9.26 3.04 11.28
CA PHE A 75 10.42 3.75 10.77
C PHE A 75 10.48 5.19 11.28
N ALA A 76 9.38 5.93 11.23
CA ALA A 76 9.32 7.28 11.77
C ALA A 76 9.67 7.34 13.26
N ALA A 77 9.26 6.34 14.04
CA ALA A 77 9.65 6.23 15.45
C ALA A 77 11.17 5.99 15.62
N LEU A 78 11.76 5.09 14.83
CA LEU A 78 13.22 4.86 14.83
C LEU A 78 13.99 6.12 14.41
N SER A 79 13.61 6.76 13.31
CA SER A 79 14.25 7.99 12.83
C SER A 79 14.15 9.13 13.84
N LYS A 80 13.03 9.22 14.57
CA LYS A 80 12.86 10.19 15.66
C LYS A 80 13.85 9.94 16.80
N ILE A 81 14.01 8.68 17.22
CA ILE A 81 14.97 8.30 18.27
C ILE A 81 16.40 8.55 17.80
N GLU A 82 16.73 8.17 16.56
CA GLU A 82 18.04 8.42 15.95
C GLU A 82 18.38 9.91 15.90
N THR A 83 17.40 10.75 15.54
CA THR A 83 17.56 12.21 15.53
C THR A 83 17.80 12.75 16.94
N ALA A 84 16.99 12.35 17.93
CA ALA A 84 17.16 12.77 19.32
C ALA A 84 18.51 12.28 19.92
N LEU A 85 18.96 11.09 19.54
CA LEU A 85 20.25 10.56 19.96
C LEU A 85 21.41 11.34 19.35
N THR A 86 21.30 11.73 18.08
CA THR A 86 22.28 12.58 17.38
C THR A 86 22.38 13.95 18.04
N ILE A 87 21.25 14.60 18.30
CA ILE A 87 21.19 15.92 18.96
C ILE A 87 21.78 15.85 20.38
N SER A 88 21.51 14.78 21.14
CA SER A 88 22.00 14.66 22.52
C SER A 88 23.50 14.30 22.62
N LYS A 89 24.01 13.47 21.71
CA LYS A 89 25.41 12.98 21.77
C LYS A 89 26.41 13.84 21.02
N GLU A 90 26.02 14.51 19.93
CA GLU A 90 26.95 15.32 19.13
C GLU A 90 27.17 16.72 19.70
N ASP A 91 28.44 17.10 19.88
CA ASP A 91 28.84 18.36 20.50
C ASP A 91 28.33 19.60 19.76
N PHE A 92 28.19 19.52 18.43
CA PHE A 92 27.69 20.61 17.59
C PHE A 92 26.27 21.07 17.96
N PHE A 93 25.43 20.15 18.46
CA PHE A 93 24.04 20.46 18.82
C PHE A 93 23.86 20.80 20.31
N LYS A 94 24.90 20.64 21.14
CA LYS A 94 24.83 20.96 22.58
C LYS A 94 24.67 22.45 22.83
N GLU A 95 25.23 23.29 21.95
CA GLU A 95 25.21 24.76 22.07
C GLU A 95 23.94 25.44 21.52
N SER A 96 23.02 24.72 20.87
CA SER A 96 21.80 25.33 20.34
C SER A 96 20.84 25.74 21.48
N GLU A 97 20.48 27.02 21.58
CA GLU A 97 19.66 27.55 22.68
C GLU A 97 18.14 27.35 22.50
N HIS A 98 17.68 26.68 21.44
CA HIS A 98 16.25 26.70 21.06
C HIS A 98 15.65 25.29 20.94
N GLY A 99 14.58 25.06 21.72
CA GLY A 99 13.65 23.94 21.58
C GLY A 99 13.94 22.73 22.47
N ASP A 100 12.95 21.85 22.58
CA ASP A 100 13.10 20.52 23.17
C ASP A 100 14.00 19.65 22.27
N LYS A 101 15.25 19.46 22.71
CA LYS A 101 16.27 18.67 22.02
C LYS A 101 15.99 17.17 22.01
N THR A 102 15.11 16.72 22.88
CA THR A 102 14.77 15.30 23.04
C THR A 102 13.64 14.86 22.12
N LEU A 103 12.95 15.82 21.48
CA LEU A 103 11.75 15.58 20.68
C LEU A 103 10.67 14.83 21.47
N GLY A 104 10.58 15.03 22.79
CA GLY A 104 9.68 14.31 23.69
C GLY A 104 10.08 12.85 23.96
N ILE A 105 11.38 12.53 23.92
CA ILE A 105 11.93 11.22 24.33
C ILE A 105 12.63 11.40 25.68
N PRO A 106 12.39 10.56 26.70
CA PRO A 106 13.06 10.69 27.99
C PRO A 106 14.58 10.65 27.88
N GLU A 107 15.28 11.58 28.54
CA GLU A 107 16.75 11.63 28.55
C GLU A 107 17.36 10.33 29.09
N SER A 108 16.75 9.76 30.13
CA SER A 108 17.14 8.47 30.69
C SER A 108 17.12 7.34 29.65
N PHE A 109 16.19 7.38 28.69
CA PHE A 109 16.15 6.41 27.61
C PHE A 109 17.28 6.66 26.59
N LEU A 110 17.55 7.91 26.24
CA LEU A 110 18.61 8.29 25.28
C LEU A 110 20.02 7.96 25.80
N GLU A 111 20.26 8.10 27.11
CA GLU A 111 21.53 7.76 27.75
C GLU A 111 21.88 6.27 27.61
N HIS A 112 20.89 5.39 27.71
CA HIS A 112 21.06 3.93 27.65
C HIS A 112 20.94 3.37 26.23
N THR A 113 20.55 4.20 25.25
CA THR A 113 20.38 3.77 23.86
C THR A 113 21.67 3.99 23.06
N GLU A 114 22.08 2.96 22.32
CA GLU A 114 23.23 3.02 21.42
C GLU A 114 22.81 3.09 19.95
N PHE A 115 23.60 3.77 19.11
CA PHE A 115 23.39 3.80 17.66
C PHE A 115 23.48 2.40 17.02
N SER A 116 24.29 1.51 17.58
CA SER A 116 24.40 0.09 17.19
C SER A 116 23.03 -0.62 17.28
N THR A 117 22.33 -0.45 18.41
CA THR A 117 20.99 -1.02 18.66
C THR A 117 19.96 -0.49 17.67
N LEU A 118 19.96 0.82 17.39
CA LEU A 118 19.05 1.42 16.41
C LEU A 118 19.32 0.92 14.99
N LYS A 119 20.59 0.75 14.62
CA LYS A 119 20.98 0.19 13.33
C LYS A 119 20.52 -1.27 13.17
N GLU A 120 20.66 -2.08 14.21
CA GLU A 120 20.17 -3.46 14.21
C GLU A 120 18.64 -3.51 14.06
N LEU A 121 17.91 -2.68 14.82
CA LEU A 121 16.46 -2.57 14.69
C LEU A 121 16.02 -2.11 13.30
N ARG A 122 16.72 -1.15 12.69
CA ARG A 122 16.46 -0.70 11.32
C ARG A 122 16.65 -1.85 10.31
N ASN A 123 17.73 -2.62 10.42
CA ASN A 123 17.95 -3.80 9.56
C ASN A 123 16.88 -4.88 9.75
N ASN A 124 16.45 -5.11 11.00
CA ASN A 124 15.37 -6.03 11.31
C ASN A 124 14.02 -5.53 10.74
N LEU A 125 13.77 -4.22 10.81
CA LEU A 125 12.59 -3.59 10.22
C LEU A 125 12.61 -3.72 8.68
N GLU A 126 13.75 -3.50 8.04
CA GLU A 126 13.88 -3.73 6.59
C GLU A 126 13.62 -5.19 6.20
N THR A 127 14.16 -6.13 6.98
CA THR A 127 13.97 -7.57 6.76
C THR A 127 12.49 -7.96 6.89
N ILE A 128 11.82 -7.47 7.94
CA ILE A 128 10.41 -7.78 8.16
C ILE A 128 9.51 -7.11 7.12
N THR A 129 9.81 -5.87 6.69
CA THR A 129 9.10 -5.17 5.61
C THR A 129 9.14 -5.98 4.32
N LYS A 130 10.32 -6.46 3.89
CA LYS A 130 10.47 -7.29 2.68
C LYS A 130 9.67 -8.59 2.79
N LYS A 131 9.74 -9.27 3.94
CA LYS A 131 9.00 -10.51 4.20
C LYS A 131 7.49 -10.27 4.13
N HIS A 132 7.01 -9.22 4.79
CA HIS A 132 5.59 -8.85 4.83
C HIS A 132 5.06 -8.49 3.44
N HIS A 133 5.85 -7.75 2.65
CA HIS A 133 5.49 -7.42 1.27
C HIS A 133 5.38 -8.66 0.38
N ALA A 134 6.33 -9.59 0.48
CA ALA A 134 6.27 -10.86 -0.24
C ALA A 134 5.03 -11.69 0.14
N GLN A 135 4.62 -11.68 1.41
CA GLN A 135 3.38 -12.33 1.86
C GLN A 135 2.14 -11.68 1.24
N TRP A 136 2.09 -10.35 1.18
CA TRP A 136 0.99 -9.64 0.51
C TRP A 136 0.90 -10.02 -0.97
N LYS A 137 2.01 -10.00 -1.71
CA LYS A 137 2.04 -10.41 -3.12
C LYS A 137 1.52 -11.82 -3.31
N SER A 138 1.96 -12.76 -2.46
CA SER A 138 1.51 -14.15 -2.51
C SER A 138 0.01 -14.29 -2.28
N GLU A 139 -0.56 -13.57 -1.32
CA GLU A 139 -2.01 -13.61 -1.08
C GLU A 139 -2.78 -12.93 -2.21
N ILE A 140 -2.32 -11.79 -2.73
CA ILE A 140 -2.96 -11.09 -3.85
C ILE A 140 -3.00 -11.98 -5.10
N GLN A 141 -1.92 -12.67 -5.42
CA GLN A 141 -1.88 -13.62 -6.53
C GLN A 141 -2.92 -14.73 -6.33
N LYS A 142 -2.96 -15.35 -5.15
CA LYS A 142 -3.94 -16.39 -4.81
C LYS A 142 -5.38 -15.89 -4.88
N TRP A 143 -5.66 -14.68 -4.38
CA TRP A 143 -6.98 -14.06 -4.45
C TRP A 143 -7.39 -13.79 -5.90
N THR A 144 -6.46 -13.31 -6.71
CA THR A 144 -6.64 -13.08 -8.15
C THR A 144 -7.00 -14.39 -8.86
N GLU A 145 -6.23 -15.45 -8.64
CA GLU A 145 -6.50 -16.78 -9.22
C GLU A 145 -7.89 -17.31 -8.80
N ILE A 146 -8.26 -17.18 -7.53
CA ILE A 146 -9.59 -17.58 -7.03
C ILE A 146 -10.70 -16.83 -7.79
N LEU A 147 -10.55 -15.52 -7.98
CA LEU A 147 -11.55 -14.70 -8.66
C LEU A 147 -11.61 -15.01 -10.17
N LEU A 148 -10.46 -15.21 -10.82
CA LEU A 148 -10.40 -15.63 -12.23
C LEU A 148 -11.09 -16.98 -12.46
N GLN A 149 -10.95 -17.93 -11.53
CA GLN A 149 -11.70 -19.19 -11.58
C GLN A 149 -13.20 -18.98 -11.39
N LYS A 150 -13.62 -18.00 -10.58
CA LYS A 150 -15.04 -17.62 -10.45
C LYS A 150 -15.59 -17.00 -11.72
N PHE A 151 -14.83 -16.18 -12.45
CA PHE A 151 -15.24 -15.68 -13.76
C PHE A 151 -15.58 -16.83 -14.71
N LYS A 152 -14.66 -17.80 -14.85
CA LYS A 152 -14.86 -19.00 -15.68
C LYS A 152 -16.07 -19.81 -15.25
N LYS A 153 -16.22 -20.08 -13.94
CA LYS A 153 -17.33 -20.86 -13.39
C LYS A 153 -18.71 -20.24 -13.66
N ASN A 154 -18.78 -18.91 -13.75
CA ASN A 154 -20.02 -18.16 -13.99
C ASN A 154 -20.21 -17.78 -15.47
N ASN A 155 -19.47 -18.39 -16.40
CA ASN A 155 -19.54 -18.13 -17.84
C ASN A 155 -19.29 -16.66 -18.23
N ILE A 156 -18.50 -15.94 -17.44
CA ILE A 156 -18.03 -14.59 -17.79
C ILE A 156 -16.65 -14.77 -18.41
N ASN A 157 -16.62 -14.94 -19.74
CA ASN A 157 -15.39 -15.22 -20.47
C ASN A 157 -14.58 -13.94 -20.65
N LEU A 158 -13.46 -13.84 -19.94
CA LEU A 158 -12.49 -12.75 -20.10
C LEU A 158 -11.58 -13.02 -21.31
N SER A 159 -11.25 -11.96 -22.05
CA SER A 159 -10.22 -11.95 -23.09
C SER A 159 -8.81 -11.91 -22.47
N ASP A 160 -7.78 -12.18 -23.26
CA ASP A 160 -6.39 -12.16 -22.79
C ASP A 160 -6.00 -10.80 -22.19
N LEU A 161 -6.46 -9.70 -22.79
CA LEU A 161 -6.22 -8.35 -22.28
C LEU A 161 -6.91 -8.12 -20.92
N GLU A 162 -8.16 -8.56 -20.77
CA GLU A 162 -8.87 -8.46 -19.49
C GLU A 162 -8.25 -9.34 -18.41
N LEU A 163 -7.75 -10.53 -18.79
CA LEU A 163 -7.03 -11.42 -17.88
C LEU A 163 -5.73 -10.76 -17.40
N GLN A 164 -4.97 -10.15 -18.31
CA GLN A 164 -3.74 -9.44 -17.98
C GLN A 164 -4.03 -8.25 -17.05
N ASP A 165 -4.96 -7.37 -17.42
CA ASP A 165 -5.37 -6.22 -16.61
C ASP A 165 -5.88 -6.63 -15.22
N PHE A 166 -6.65 -7.71 -15.16
CA PHE A 166 -7.17 -8.21 -13.89
C PHE A 166 -6.07 -8.79 -13.01
N SER A 167 -5.01 -9.34 -13.60
CA SER A 167 -3.92 -9.99 -12.86
C SER A 167 -2.84 -9.03 -12.37
N LEU A 168 -2.63 -7.92 -13.08
CA LEU A 168 -1.63 -6.93 -12.70
C LEU A 168 -2.13 -6.05 -11.55
N ASN A 169 -1.24 -5.68 -10.62
CA ASN A 169 -1.58 -4.68 -9.63
C ASN A 169 -1.76 -3.32 -10.33
N GLN A 170 -2.77 -2.56 -9.90
CA GLN A 170 -3.12 -1.23 -10.40
C GLN A 170 -3.29 -0.31 -9.20
N PRO A 171 -2.61 0.84 -9.13
CA PRO A 171 -2.90 1.84 -8.12
C PRO A 171 -4.33 2.34 -8.23
N LEU A 172 -4.86 2.86 -7.12
CA LEU A 172 -6.26 3.29 -7.04
C LEU A 172 -6.54 4.47 -7.98
N SER A 173 -5.56 5.35 -8.17
CA SER A 173 -5.60 6.43 -9.16
C SER A 173 -5.80 5.94 -10.59
N GLU A 174 -5.05 4.93 -11.02
CA GLU A 174 -5.20 4.33 -12.34
C GLU A 174 -6.59 3.68 -12.49
N ILE A 175 -7.08 2.99 -11.47
CA ILE A 175 -8.44 2.42 -11.49
C ILE A 175 -9.49 3.53 -11.66
N ASN A 176 -9.41 4.60 -10.87
CA ASN A 176 -10.35 5.73 -10.97
C ASN A 176 -10.33 6.36 -12.37
N ASP A 177 -9.14 6.59 -12.94
CA ASP A 177 -8.98 7.12 -14.29
C ASP A 177 -9.61 6.18 -15.35
N ARG A 178 -9.48 4.86 -15.17
CA ARG A 178 -10.12 3.88 -16.07
C ARG A 178 -11.64 3.94 -16.01
N PHE A 179 -12.25 4.07 -14.83
CA PHE A 179 -13.71 4.25 -14.72
C PHE A 179 -14.18 5.51 -15.46
N ILE A 180 -13.44 6.62 -15.33
CA ILE A 180 -13.74 7.88 -16.03
C ILE A 180 -13.61 7.70 -17.55
N ASN A 181 -12.48 7.17 -18.02
CA ASN A 181 -12.17 7.02 -19.44
C ASN A 181 -13.14 6.06 -20.14
N LEU A 182 -13.52 4.97 -19.47
CA LEU A 182 -14.47 3.98 -19.98
C LEU A 182 -15.94 4.40 -19.77
N LYS A 183 -16.19 5.53 -19.09
CA LYS A 183 -17.51 6.03 -18.72
C LYS A 183 -18.36 4.97 -18.00
N ILE A 184 -17.72 4.17 -17.17
CA ILE A 184 -18.38 3.15 -16.36
C ILE A 184 -18.84 3.83 -15.07
N PRO A 185 -20.13 3.76 -14.72
CA PRO A 185 -20.58 4.18 -13.39
C PRO A 185 -19.82 3.41 -12.29
N GLU A 186 -19.25 4.14 -11.34
CA GLU A 186 -18.50 3.52 -10.23
C GLU A 186 -19.45 2.79 -9.27
N PRO A 187 -19.12 1.55 -8.86
CA PRO A 187 -19.95 0.81 -7.93
C PRO A 187 -20.00 1.47 -6.56
N LYS A 188 -21.19 1.48 -5.95
CA LYS A 188 -21.35 1.92 -4.55
C LYS A 188 -20.60 0.95 -3.62
N LEU A 189 -19.49 1.43 -3.06
CA LEU A 189 -18.71 0.67 -2.08
C LEU A 189 -19.30 0.82 -0.66
N PRO A 190 -19.17 -0.21 0.20
CA PRO A 190 -19.45 -0.10 1.62
C PRO A 190 -18.74 1.08 2.30
N LYS A 191 -19.38 1.69 3.30
CA LYS A 191 -18.82 2.78 4.12
C LYS A 191 -17.79 2.23 5.12
N SER A 192 -16.64 1.82 4.63
CA SER A 192 -15.50 1.34 5.42
C SER A 192 -14.18 1.81 4.79
N PRO A 193 -13.05 1.78 5.54
CA PRO A 193 -11.75 2.04 4.95
C PRO A 193 -11.51 1.18 3.71
N PHE A 194 -10.89 1.77 2.69
CA PHE A 194 -10.60 1.08 1.44
C PHE A 194 -9.68 -0.13 1.68
N ASN A 195 -9.96 -1.26 1.04
CA ASN A 195 -9.31 -2.53 1.35
C ASN A 195 -9.31 -3.44 0.11
N PHE A 196 -8.75 -4.64 0.21
CA PHE A 196 -8.69 -5.54 -0.95
C PHE A 196 -10.05 -6.03 -1.43
N GLN A 197 -11.06 -6.14 -0.56
CA GLN A 197 -12.42 -6.42 -1.00
C GLN A 197 -12.96 -5.32 -1.91
N HIS A 198 -12.83 -4.05 -1.51
CA HIS A 198 -13.24 -2.90 -2.33
C HIS A 198 -12.48 -2.86 -3.66
N TYR A 199 -11.17 -3.06 -3.59
CA TYR A 199 -10.29 -3.11 -4.75
C TYR A 199 -10.74 -4.15 -5.77
N PHE A 200 -11.00 -5.39 -5.34
CA PHE A 200 -11.46 -6.43 -6.25
C PHE A 200 -12.89 -6.19 -6.75
N ILE A 201 -13.79 -5.57 -5.98
CA ILE A 201 -15.11 -5.16 -6.49
C ILE A 201 -14.94 -4.24 -7.70
N LEU A 202 -14.07 -3.23 -7.61
CA LEU A 202 -13.79 -2.33 -8.73
C LEU A 202 -13.24 -3.08 -9.94
N LYS A 203 -12.21 -3.92 -9.75
CA LYS A 203 -11.63 -4.70 -10.85
C LYS A 203 -12.62 -5.66 -11.48
N ILE A 204 -13.47 -6.31 -10.67
CA ILE A 204 -14.51 -7.22 -11.16
C ILE A 204 -15.52 -6.46 -12.01
N THR A 205 -16.00 -5.31 -11.53
CA THR A 205 -16.95 -4.48 -12.27
C THR A 205 -16.39 -4.07 -13.62
N MET A 206 -15.14 -3.60 -13.70
CA MET A 206 -14.53 -3.22 -14.99
C MET A 206 -14.38 -4.42 -15.93
N ALA A 207 -13.83 -5.54 -15.45
CA ALA A 207 -13.60 -6.73 -16.27
C ALA A 207 -14.93 -7.32 -16.78
N ALA A 208 -15.95 -7.38 -15.92
CA ALA A 208 -17.27 -7.85 -16.29
C ALA A 208 -17.96 -6.91 -17.28
N HIS A 209 -17.88 -5.59 -17.07
CA HIS A 209 -18.42 -4.60 -18.01
C HIS A 209 -17.84 -4.77 -19.41
N SER A 210 -16.51 -4.87 -19.50
CA SER A 210 -15.80 -5.07 -20.77
C SER A 210 -16.18 -6.41 -21.43
N ALA A 211 -16.23 -7.49 -20.65
CA ALA A 211 -16.59 -8.82 -21.17
C ALA A 211 -18.03 -8.87 -21.68
N PHE A 212 -18.99 -8.34 -20.93
CA PHE A 212 -20.40 -8.30 -21.33
C PHE A 212 -20.62 -7.46 -22.59
N ASN A 213 -19.94 -6.32 -22.72
CA ASN A 213 -20.00 -5.52 -23.94
C ASN A 213 -19.44 -6.27 -25.16
N ARG A 214 -18.30 -6.97 -25.01
CA ARG A 214 -17.76 -7.82 -26.09
C ARG A 214 -18.74 -8.94 -26.49
N MET A 215 -19.42 -9.52 -25.50
CA MET A 215 -20.41 -10.58 -25.71
C MET A 215 -21.75 -10.06 -26.26
N GLN A 216 -21.86 -8.77 -26.56
CA GLN A 216 -23.12 -8.11 -26.99
C GLN A 216 -24.26 -8.27 -25.97
N GLN A 217 -23.90 -8.44 -24.70
CA GLN A 217 -24.81 -8.55 -23.56
C GLN A 217 -24.61 -7.34 -22.66
N SER A 218 -24.63 -6.12 -23.21
CA SER A 218 -24.40 -4.90 -22.43
C SER A 218 -25.32 -4.86 -21.21
N LYS A 219 -24.69 -4.77 -20.03
CA LYS A 219 -25.36 -4.71 -18.74
C LYS A 219 -25.10 -3.37 -18.10
N THR A 220 -26.12 -2.87 -17.40
CA THR A 220 -25.98 -1.74 -16.49
C THR A 220 -25.09 -2.10 -15.30
N GLU A 221 -24.57 -1.09 -14.60
CA GLU A 221 -23.78 -1.26 -13.38
C GLU A 221 -24.49 -2.16 -12.36
N ASN A 222 -25.78 -1.90 -12.09
CA ASN A 222 -26.57 -2.71 -11.14
C ASN A 222 -26.65 -4.18 -11.56
N GLU A 223 -26.84 -4.46 -12.85
CA GLU A 223 -26.88 -5.84 -13.35
C GLU A 223 -25.51 -6.52 -13.26
N ILE A 224 -24.41 -5.77 -13.39
CA ILE A 224 -23.05 -6.29 -13.19
C ILE A 224 -22.84 -6.62 -11.70
N ILE A 225 -23.29 -5.76 -10.80
CA ILE A 225 -23.24 -6.02 -9.35
C ILE A 225 -24.06 -7.26 -9.00
N ASP A 226 -25.29 -7.34 -9.48
CA ASP A 226 -26.22 -8.43 -9.18
C ASP A 226 -25.77 -9.77 -9.77
N THR A 227 -25.00 -9.75 -10.86
CA THR A 227 -24.52 -10.98 -11.51
C THR A 227 -23.07 -11.32 -11.17
N ALA A 228 -22.11 -10.49 -11.57
CA ALA A 228 -20.69 -10.79 -11.44
C ALA A 228 -20.19 -10.66 -10.00
N VAL A 229 -20.47 -9.52 -9.34
CA VAL A 229 -19.99 -9.27 -7.97
C VAL A 229 -20.68 -10.19 -6.98
N SER A 230 -22.00 -10.37 -7.10
CA SER A 230 -22.76 -11.28 -6.24
C SER A 230 -22.31 -12.74 -6.36
N ALA A 231 -21.96 -13.20 -7.56
CA ALA A 231 -21.40 -14.54 -7.77
C ALA A 231 -20.01 -14.75 -7.11
N MET A 232 -19.30 -13.66 -6.80
CA MET A 232 -17.99 -13.66 -6.16
C MET A 232 -18.05 -13.29 -4.67
N GLN A 233 -19.24 -13.00 -4.13
CA GLN A 233 -19.39 -12.44 -2.78
C GLN A 233 -18.78 -13.30 -1.68
N THR A 234 -18.86 -14.63 -1.79
CA THR A 234 -18.21 -15.54 -0.83
C THR A 234 -16.69 -15.43 -0.89
N SER A 235 -16.11 -15.33 -2.09
CA SER A 235 -14.67 -15.13 -2.27
C SER A 235 -14.24 -13.76 -1.74
N LEU A 236 -15.00 -12.71 -2.03
CA LEU A 236 -14.73 -11.34 -1.55
C LEU A 236 -14.76 -11.26 -0.01
N LYS A 237 -15.72 -11.93 0.65
CA LYS A 237 -15.76 -12.03 2.11
C LYS A 237 -14.56 -12.80 2.67
N SER A 238 -14.14 -13.87 2.00
CA SER A 238 -12.95 -14.64 2.40
C SER A 238 -11.67 -13.82 2.26
N ILE A 239 -11.57 -12.99 1.21
CA ILE A 239 -10.44 -12.08 0.98
C ILE A 239 -10.35 -11.07 2.12
N HIS A 240 -11.46 -10.39 2.46
CA HIS A 240 -11.50 -9.44 3.58
C HIS A 240 -11.09 -10.08 4.92
N GLN A 241 -11.52 -11.32 5.16
CA GLN A 241 -11.14 -12.02 6.39
C GLN A 241 -9.65 -12.37 6.41
N ALA A 242 -9.11 -12.87 5.29
CA ALA A 242 -7.69 -13.17 5.16
C ALA A 242 -6.82 -11.91 5.29
N GLU A 243 -7.24 -10.81 4.67
CA GLU A 243 -6.64 -9.49 4.78
C GLU A 243 -6.54 -9.04 6.24
N LYS A 244 -7.65 -9.11 7.01
CA LYS A 244 -7.65 -8.76 8.44
C LYS A 244 -6.68 -9.61 9.26
N THR A 245 -6.64 -10.91 9.01
CA THR A 245 -5.72 -11.82 9.71
C THR A 245 -4.26 -11.49 9.37
N LEU A 246 -3.97 -11.17 8.11
CA LEU A 246 -2.63 -10.79 7.67
C LEU A 246 -2.19 -9.47 8.32
N ILE A 247 -3.06 -8.45 8.29
CA ILE A 247 -2.84 -7.16 8.96
C ILE A 247 -2.52 -7.38 10.44
N ALA A 248 -3.37 -8.10 11.18
CA ALA A 248 -3.17 -8.32 12.61
C ALA A 248 -1.86 -9.07 12.92
N THR A 249 -1.49 -10.03 12.08
CA THR A 249 -0.23 -10.78 12.23
C THR A 249 0.98 -9.89 12.01
N GLN A 250 0.95 -9.07 10.96
CA GLN A 250 2.07 -8.18 10.62
C GLN A 250 2.19 -7.00 11.58
N GLU A 251 1.08 -6.38 11.97
CA GLU A 251 1.08 -5.32 12.99
C GLU A 251 1.62 -5.82 14.33
N LYS A 252 1.24 -7.04 14.74
CA LYS A 252 1.81 -7.65 15.94
C LYS A 252 3.33 -7.82 15.82
N ALA A 253 3.82 -8.37 14.71
CA ALA A 253 5.24 -8.60 14.53
C ALA A 253 6.07 -7.29 14.46
N VAL A 254 5.51 -6.23 13.84
CA VAL A 254 6.12 -4.89 13.85
C VAL A 254 6.11 -4.30 15.26
N ASN A 255 5.02 -4.43 16.00
CA ASN A 255 4.95 -3.93 17.37
C ASN A 255 5.93 -4.67 18.29
N GLU A 256 6.04 -6.00 18.17
CA GLU A 256 7.00 -6.82 18.93
C GLU A 256 8.44 -6.41 18.65
N LEU A 257 8.78 -6.11 17.38
CA LEU A 257 10.09 -5.57 17.01
C LEU A 257 10.38 -4.22 17.67
N MET A 258 9.34 -3.38 17.81
CA MET A 258 9.46 -2.03 18.36
C MET A 258 9.35 -1.95 19.89
N LEU A 259 8.99 -3.04 20.58
CA LEU A 259 8.88 -3.09 22.05
C LEU A 259 10.13 -2.58 22.79
N PRO A 260 11.37 -2.88 22.37
CA PRO A 260 12.55 -2.37 23.06
C PRO A 260 12.65 -0.84 23.05
N MET A 261 11.93 -0.18 22.13
CA MET A 261 11.95 1.26 21.92
C MET A 261 10.72 1.98 22.51
N THR A 262 9.86 1.26 23.25
CA THR A 262 8.77 1.90 24.00
C THR A 262 9.26 2.33 25.36
N PHE A 263 9.15 3.63 25.65
CA PHE A 263 9.41 4.20 26.95
C PHE A 263 8.07 4.59 27.59
N GLU A 264 7.89 4.25 28.87
CA GLU A 264 6.75 4.74 29.65
C GLU A 264 6.92 6.24 29.89
N ASN A 265 5.82 7.00 29.70
CA ASN A 265 5.77 8.42 30.04
C ASN A 265 5.60 8.62 31.55
#